data_AF-A0A2E8UQ02-F1
#
_entry.id   AF-A0A2E8UQ02-F1
#
_cell.length_a   1.000
_cell.length_b   1.000
_cell.length_c   1.000
_cell.angle_alpha   90.00
_cell.angle_beta   90.00
_cell.angle_gamma   90.00
#
_symmetry.space_group_name_H-M   'P 1'
#
loop_
_entity.id
_entity.type
_entity.pdbx_description
1 polymer ?
#
loop_
_entity_poly.entity_id
_entity_poly.type
_entity_poly.pdbx_seq_one_letter_code
_entity_poly.pdbx_strand_id
1 'polypeptide(L)'
;MKKKIIENQLDDVNDVVYSMMSEADLLSELTIIIGRFQYQVSGNDKDGIKESEAKILSIGKQLPENRNVDLLIKVCKNPGEKYINLARLYLDRIYAMYREEYEKIKFLEKEIIDAEKDLRLS
;
A
#
# COMPACT_ATOMS: atom_id res chain seq x y z
N MET A 1 16.35 20.11 13.06
CA MET A 1 16.45 20.65 11.69
C MET A 1 17.02 19.65 10.68
N LYS A 2 18.16 18.97 10.96
CA LYS A 2 18.77 17.99 10.03
C LYS A 2 17.86 16.82 9.61
N LYS A 3 17.08 16.24 10.54
CA LYS A 3 16.19 15.09 10.25
C LYS A 3 15.15 15.37 9.16
N LYS A 4 14.53 16.56 9.20
CA LYS A 4 13.50 16.98 8.23
C LYS A 4 14.06 17.24 6.82
N ILE A 5 15.34 17.65 6.72
CA ILE A 5 16.02 17.86 5.43
C ILE A 5 16.29 16.50 4.77
N ILE A 6 16.71 15.50 5.56
CA ILE A 6 17.03 14.15 5.06
C ILE A 6 15.74 13.41 4.66
N GLU A 7 14.65 13.53 5.43
CA GLU A 7 13.35 12.95 5.09
C GLU A 7 12.82 13.50 3.76
N ASN A 8 12.85 14.82 3.55
CA ASN A 8 12.45 15.42 2.27
C ASN A 8 13.32 14.98 1.08
N GLN A 9 14.63 14.80 1.29
CA GLN A 9 15.52 14.32 0.22
C GLN A 9 15.26 12.86 -0.16
N LEU A 10 14.87 12.01 0.80
CA LEU A 10 14.51 10.63 0.53
C LEU A 10 13.20 10.53 -0.25
N ASP A 11 12.21 11.37 0.07
CA ASP A 11 10.96 11.49 -0.68
C ASP A 11 11.23 11.94 -2.13
N ASP A 12 12.09 12.95 -2.33
CA ASP A 12 12.47 13.43 -3.66
C ASP A 12 13.18 12.34 -4.50
N VAL A 13 14.06 11.55 -3.89
CA VAL A 13 14.75 10.45 -4.59
C VAL A 13 13.76 9.34 -4.96
N ASN A 14 12.88 8.95 -4.04
CA ASN A 14 11.86 7.94 -4.30
C ASN A 14 10.91 8.38 -5.42
N ASP A 15 10.42 9.62 -5.38
CA ASP A 15 9.54 10.17 -6.42
C ASP A 15 10.21 10.12 -7.80
N VAL A 16 11.49 10.48 -7.91
CA VAL A 16 12.25 10.39 -9.17
C VAL A 16 12.40 8.96 -9.65
N VAL A 17 12.83 8.03 -8.77
CA VAL A 17 13.03 6.62 -9.13
C VAL A 17 11.72 5.99 -9.61
N TYR A 18 10.63 6.18 -8.86
CA TYR A 18 9.34 5.58 -9.19
C TYR A 18 8.69 6.22 -10.42
N SER A 19 8.92 7.50 -10.70
CA SER A 19 8.40 8.14 -11.92
C SER A 19 8.93 7.55 -13.23
N MET A 20 10.05 6.82 -13.19
CA MET A 20 10.66 6.17 -14.35
C MET A 20 10.19 4.73 -14.57
N MET A 21 9.41 4.17 -13.63
CA MET A 21 8.95 2.77 -13.68
C MET A 21 7.65 2.64 -14.47
N SER A 22 7.47 1.48 -15.11
CA SER A 22 6.16 1.15 -15.68
C SER A 22 5.13 0.91 -14.57
N GLU A 23 3.82 1.01 -14.86
CA GLU A 23 2.78 0.67 -13.89
C GLU A 23 2.93 -0.78 -13.39
N ALA A 24 3.31 -1.73 -14.26
CA ALA A 24 3.56 -3.12 -13.86
C ALA A 24 4.71 -3.26 -12.85
N ASP A 25 5.80 -2.53 -13.06
CA ASP A 25 6.95 -2.54 -12.16
C ASP A 25 6.60 -1.86 -10.83
N LEU A 26 5.87 -0.75 -10.87
CA LEU A 26 5.37 -0.06 -9.68
C LEU A 26 4.48 -0.96 -8.83
N LEU A 27 3.59 -1.74 -9.45
CA LEU A 27 2.75 -2.70 -8.73
C LEU A 27 3.55 -3.84 -8.11
N SER A 28 4.58 -4.32 -8.82
CA SER A 28 5.48 -5.37 -8.32
C SER A 28 6.28 -4.88 -7.11
N GLU A 29 6.81 -3.66 -7.19
CA GLU A 29 7.50 -3.01 -6.07
C GLU A 29 6.56 -2.72 -4.89
N LEU A 30 5.34 -2.22 -5.16
CA LEU A 30 4.31 -2.01 -4.15
C LEU A 30 4.04 -3.30 -3.37
N THR A 31 3.92 -4.43 -4.06
CA THR A 31 3.70 -5.75 -3.42
C THR A 31 4.82 -6.11 -2.44
N ILE A 32 6.07 -5.90 -2.85
CA ILE A 32 7.25 -6.17 -2.02
C ILE A 32 7.25 -5.28 -0.78
N ILE A 33 7.03 -3.98 -0.97
CA ILE A 33 7.07 -3.01 0.13
C ILE A 33 5.90 -3.24 1.09
N ILE A 34 4.71 -3.60 0.62
CA ILE A 34 3.56 -3.92 1.48
C ILE A 34 3.86 -5.11 2.40
N GLY A 35 4.43 -6.20 1.87
CA GLY A 35 4.83 -7.33 2.70
C GLY A 35 5.86 -6.95 3.76
N ARG A 36 6.85 -6.13 3.39
CA ARG A 36 7.83 -5.58 4.34
C ARG A 36 7.18 -4.69 5.39
N PHE A 37 6.28 -3.81 4.98
CA PHE A 37 5.59 -2.86 5.85
C PHE A 37 4.78 -3.60 6.92
N GLN A 38 4.03 -4.63 6.54
CA GLN A 38 3.26 -5.44 7.49
C GLN A 38 4.16 -6.23 8.47
N TYR A 39 5.32 -6.71 8.01
CA TYR A 39 6.31 -7.33 8.90
C TYR A 39 6.86 -6.32 9.91
N GLN A 40 7.20 -5.11 9.46
CA GLN A 40 7.69 -4.03 10.33
C GLN A 40 6.63 -3.56 11.33
N VAL A 41 5.37 -3.45 10.90
CA VAL A 41 4.21 -3.16 11.78
C VAL A 41 4.05 -4.23 12.85
N SER A 42 4.12 -5.50 12.47
CA SER A 42 4.02 -6.63 13.41
C SER A 42 5.19 -6.67 14.41
N GLY A 43 6.39 -6.27 13.96
CA GLY A 43 7.60 -6.16 14.79
C GLY A 43 7.74 -4.85 15.58
N ASN A 44 6.81 -3.90 15.44
CA ASN A 44 6.89 -2.55 16.02
C ASN A 44 8.17 -1.78 15.64
N ASP A 45 8.70 -2.02 14.43
CA ASP A 45 9.85 -1.31 13.86
C ASP A 45 9.43 0.08 13.35
N LYS A 46 9.39 1.07 14.26
CA LYS A 46 8.87 2.41 13.97
C LYS A 46 9.63 3.16 12.88
N ASP A 47 10.93 2.93 12.75
CA ASP A 47 11.74 3.61 11.73
C ASP A 47 11.51 2.95 10.36
N GLY A 48 11.49 1.61 10.31
CA GLY A 48 11.15 0.87 9.10
C GLY A 48 9.73 1.14 8.59
N ILE A 49 8.76 1.25 9.51
CA ILE A 49 7.37 1.63 9.18
C ILE A 49 7.35 2.99 8.45
N LYS A 50 8.05 4.00 8.97
CA LYS A 50 8.06 5.33 8.34
C LYS A 50 8.71 5.32 6.96
N GLU A 51 9.81 4.61 6.81
CA GLU A 51 10.51 4.49 5.52
C GLU A 51 9.64 3.81 4.48
N SER A 52 9.03 2.67 4.83
CA SER A 52 8.14 1.94 3.92
C SER A 52 6.89 2.74 3.59
N GLU A 53 6.29 3.46 4.55
CA GLU A 53 5.15 4.33 4.30
C GLU A 53 5.49 5.43 3.28
N ALA A 54 6.63 6.10 3.43
CA ALA A 54 7.08 7.13 2.49
C ALA A 54 7.24 6.58 1.06
N LYS A 55 7.82 5.38 0.92
CA LYS A 55 7.96 4.70 -0.37
C LYS A 55 6.61 4.34 -1.00
N ILE A 56 5.68 3.79 -0.22
CA ILE A 56 4.33 3.44 -0.69
C ILE A 56 3.59 4.70 -1.17
N LEU A 57 3.70 5.81 -0.42
CA LEU A 57 3.12 7.09 -0.83
C LEU A 57 3.72 7.61 -2.14
N SER A 58 5.04 7.50 -2.29
CA SER A 58 5.76 7.92 -3.52
C SER A 58 5.32 7.09 -4.73
N ILE A 59 5.17 5.77 -4.58
CA ILE A 59 4.59 4.89 -5.62
C ILE A 59 3.14 5.29 -5.92
N GLY A 60 2.33 5.54 -4.88
CA GLY A 60 0.92 5.91 -5.02
C GLY A 60 0.71 7.18 -5.85
N LYS A 61 1.64 8.15 -5.81
CA LYS A 61 1.60 9.36 -6.66
C LYS A 61 1.77 9.07 -8.15
N GLN A 62 2.43 7.96 -8.50
CA GLN A 62 2.68 7.58 -9.89
C GLN A 62 1.56 6.68 -10.47
N LEU A 63 0.71 6.13 -9.61
CA LEU A 63 -0.42 5.29 -10.00
C LEU A 63 -1.70 6.13 -10.23
N PRO A 64 -2.66 5.63 -11.01
CA PRO A 64 -3.97 6.26 -11.12
C PRO A 64 -4.64 6.45 -9.74
N GLU A 65 -5.28 7.60 -9.52
CA GLU A 65 -5.88 7.96 -8.23
C GLU A 65 -6.90 6.90 -7.74
N ASN A 66 -7.63 6.29 -8.67
CA ASN A 66 -8.61 5.24 -8.39
C ASN A 66 -8.02 3.93 -7.82
N ARG A 67 -6.69 3.80 -7.73
CA ARG A 67 -6.05 2.69 -7.00
C ARG A 67 -6.22 2.81 -5.48
N ASN A 68 -6.48 4.02 -4.96
CA ASN A 68 -6.72 4.27 -3.54
C ASN A 68 -5.63 3.66 -2.61
N VAL A 69 -4.37 3.93 -2.93
CA VAL A 69 -3.20 3.39 -2.20
C VAL A 69 -3.18 3.86 -0.73
N ASP A 70 -3.76 5.02 -0.44
CA ASP A 70 -3.91 5.53 0.92
C ASP A 70 -4.76 4.61 1.82
N LEU A 71 -5.79 3.96 1.27
CA LEU A 71 -6.61 2.99 1.99
C LEU A 71 -5.79 1.74 2.33
N LEU A 72 -4.97 1.27 1.38
CA LEU A 72 -4.06 0.15 1.60
C LEU A 72 -3.06 0.44 2.74
N ILE A 73 -2.49 1.65 2.78
CA ILE A 73 -1.60 2.09 3.89
C ILE A 73 -2.36 2.06 5.22
N LYS A 74 -3.57 2.63 5.28
CA LYS A 74 -4.37 2.68 6.51
C LYS A 74 -4.62 1.28 7.08
N VAL A 75 -4.93 0.31 6.23
CA VAL A 75 -5.12 -1.09 6.64
C VAL A 75 -3.81 -1.69 7.15
N CYS A 76 -2.71 -1.55 6.39
CA CYS A 76 -1.44 -2.18 6.73
C CYS A 76 -0.79 -1.66 8.01
N LYS A 77 -1.17 -0.48 8.50
CA LYS A 77 -0.70 0.09 9.79
C LYS A 77 -1.16 -0.69 11.02
N ASN A 78 -2.12 -1.60 10.87
CA ASN A 78 -2.64 -2.38 11.98
C ASN A 78 -2.08 -3.81 11.92
N PRO A 79 -1.52 -4.34 13.02
CA PRO A 79 -1.04 -5.70 13.06
C PRO A 79 -2.21 -6.70 13.13
N GLY A 80 -1.97 -7.94 12.70
CA GLY A 80 -2.90 -9.06 12.87
C GLY A 80 -3.42 -9.63 11.56
N GLU A 81 -3.83 -10.90 11.60
CA GLU A 81 -4.19 -11.69 10.41
C GLU A 81 -5.34 -11.07 9.61
N LYS A 82 -6.37 -10.55 10.29
CA LYS A 82 -7.50 -9.89 9.62
C LYS A 82 -7.06 -8.68 8.77
N TYR A 83 -6.15 -7.85 9.30
CA TYR A 83 -5.61 -6.70 8.56
C TYR A 83 -4.66 -7.13 7.44
N ILE A 84 -3.90 -8.22 7.63
CA ILE A 84 -3.08 -8.81 6.56
C ILE A 84 -3.94 -9.26 5.39
N ASN A 85 -5.03 -9.97 5.68
CA ASN A 85 -5.98 -10.44 4.67
C ASN A 85 -6.68 -9.27 3.98
N LEU A 86 -7.11 -8.24 4.71
CA LEU A 86 -7.74 -7.06 4.12
C LEU A 86 -6.77 -6.32 3.19
N ALA A 87 -5.51 -6.14 3.59
CA ALA A 87 -4.51 -5.50 2.73
C ALA A 87 -4.28 -6.28 1.43
N ARG A 88 -4.30 -7.62 1.49
CA ARG A 88 -4.22 -8.46 0.29
C ARG A 88 -5.39 -8.21 -0.66
N LEU A 89 -6.62 -8.11 -0.15
CA LEU A 89 -7.79 -7.79 -0.97
C LEU A 89 -7.65 -6.41 -1.66
N TYR A 90 -7.16 -5.42 -0.93
CA TYR A 90 -6.87 -4.09 -1.47
C TYR A 90 -5.81 -4.14 -2.58
N LEU A 91 -4.73 -4.89 -2.39
CA LEU A 91 -3.67 -5.07 -3.39
C LEU A 91 -4.18 -5.84 -4.62
N ASP A 92 -4.92 -6.92 -4.41
CA ASP A 92 -5.55 -7.71 -5.48
C ASP A 92 -6.50 -6.84 -6.32
N ARG A 93 -7.22 -5.91 -5.68
CA ARG A 93 -8.09 -4.95 -6.38
C ARG A 93 -7.28 -4.00 -7.26
N ILE A 94 -6.18 -3.45 -6.75
CA ILE A 94 -5.29 -2.57 -7.53
C ILE A 94 -4.81 -3.30 -8.79
N TYR A 95 -4.39 -4.56 -8.66
CA TYR A 95 -4.01 -5.39 -9.80
C TYR A 95 -5.15 -5.71 -10.76
N ALA A 96 -6.36 -5.95 -10.24
CA ALA A 96 -7.53 -6.19 -11.08
C ALA A 96 -7.89 -4.93 -11.89
N MET A 97 -7.76 -3.74 -11.29
CA MET A 97 -7.96 -2.47 -11.99
C MET A 97 -6.91 -2.21 -13.08
N TYR A 98 -5.65 -2.57 -12.83
CA TYR A 98 -4.59 -2.50 -13.84
C TYR A 98 -4.87 -3.42 -15.04
N ARG A 99 -5.42 -4.60 -14.79
CA ARG A 99 -5.78 -5.58 -15.83
C ARG A 99 -7.18 -5.39 -16.43
N GLU A 100 -7.91 -4.36 -16.00
CA GLU A 100 -9.28 -4.09 -16.40
C GLU A 100 -10.25 -5.29 -16.15
N GLU A 101 -10.01 -6.04 -15.08
CA GLU A 101 -10.80 -7.23 -14.70
C GLU A 101 -12.08 -6.83 -13.94
N TYR A 102 -13.03 -6.16 -14.62
CA TYR A 102 -14.20 -5.53 -13.98
C TYR A 102 -15.05 -6.46 -13.10
N GLU A 103 -15.29 -7.70 -13.51
CA GLU A 103 -16.05 -8.66 -12.70
C GLU A 103 -15.30 -9.06 -11.42
N LYS A 104 -13.98 -9.17 -11.49
CA LYS A 104 -13.14 -9.43 -10.32
C LYS A 104 -13.07 -8.22 -9.40
N ILE A 105 -13.03 -7.00 -9.95
CA ILE A 105 -13.11 -5.76 -9.14
C ILE A 105 -14.40 -5.75 -8.33
N LYS A 106 -15.55 -6.04 -8.95
CA LYS A 106 -16.85 -6.11 -8.25
C LYS A 106 -16.84 -7.14 -7.12
N PHE A 107 -16.28 -8.32 -7.38
CA PHE A 107 -16.14 -9.37 -6.37
C PHE A 107 -15.24 -8.90 -5.21
N LEU A 108 -14.05 -8.37 -5.50
CA LEU A 108 -13.10 -7.90 -4.50
C LEU A 108 -13.67 -6.75 -3.65
N GLU A 109 -14.40 -5.81 -4.25
CA GLU A 109 -15.07 -4.74 -3.51
C GLU A 109 -16.08 -5.29 -2.49
N LYS A 110 -16.84 -6.33 -2.84
CA LYS A 110 -17.74 -6.99 -1.88
C LYS A 110 -16.97 -7.64 -0.74
N GLU A 111 -15.90 -8.38 -1.04
CA GLU A 111 -15.05 -9.03 -0.02
C GLU A 111 -14.39 -8.00 0.91
N ILE A 112 -13.93 -6.87 0.36
CA ILE A 112 -13.36 -5.75 1.14
C ILE A 112 -14.42 -5.20 2.10
N ILE A 113 -15.63 -4.91 1.61
CA ILE A 113 -16.72 -4.38 2.44
C ILE A 113 -17.05 -5.33 3.59
N ASP A 114 -17.12 -6.63 3.32
CA ASP A 114 -17.48 -7.62 4.34
C ASP A 114 -16.34 -7.82 5.36
N ALA A 115 -15.08 -7.83 4.93
CA ALA A 115 -13.92 -7.86 5.82
C ALA A 115 -13.80 -6.60 6.69
N GLU A 116 -14.10 -5.42 6.15
CA GLU A 116 -14.12 -4.17 6.92
C GLU A 116 -15.23 -4.15 7.99
N LYS A 117 -16.40 -4.71 7.67
CA LYS A 117 -17.49 -4.85 8.66
C LYS A 117 -17.08 -5.78 9.79
N ASP A 118 -16.46 -6.92 9.48
CA ASP A 118 -15.99 -7.88 10.49
C ASP A 118 -14.99 -7.23 11.44
N LEU A 119 -14.06 -6.41 10.92
CA LEU A 119 -13.11 -5.64 11.75
C LEU A 119 -13.77 -4.59 12.66
N ARG A 120 -14.90 -3.99 12.25
CA ARG A 120 -15.62 -3.01 13.08
C ARG A 120 -16.45 -3.66 14.18
N LEU A 121 -16.74 -4.96 14.06
CA LEU A 121 -17.55 -5.73 15.00
C LEU A 121 -16.71 -6.53 16.01
N SER A 122 -15.39 -6.59 15.81
CA SER A 122 -14.42 -7.26 16.68
C SER A 122 -13.75 -6.32 17.67
#